data_AF-A0A949MI22-F1
#
_entry.id   AF-A0A949MI22-F1
#
_cell.length_a   1.000
_cell.length_b   1.000
_cell.length_c   1.000
_cell.angle_alpha   90.00
_cell.angle_beta   90.00
_cell.angle_gamma   90.00
#
_symmetry.space_group_name_H-M   'P 1'
#
loop_
_entity.id
_entity.type
_entity.pdbx_description
1 polymer ?
#
loop_
_entity_poly.entity_id
_entity_poly.type
_entity_poly.pdbx_seq_one_letter_code
_entity_poly.pdbx_strand_id
1 'polypeptide(L)'
;MTSYPHPLLAREGWPFVAAALVAAVLVTVFAGAAWSVPVWIVLVFVVQFFRDPPRAVPQQAGAVLSPADGRIVKVEKVRDPYAERDALLISVFMNVFNV
;
A
#
# COMPACT_ATOMS: atom_id res chain seq x y z
N MET A 1 17.56 0.55 18.87
CA MET A 1 16.76 0.24 17.67
C MET A 1 15.31 0.38 18.08
N THR A 2 14.64 1.44 17.65
CA THR A 2 13.24 1.68 18.00
C THR A 2 12.40 0.56 17.39
N SER A 3 11.75 -0.26 18.22
CA SER A 3 10.83 -1.29 17.74
C SER A 3 9.76 -0.62 16.88
N TYR A 4 9.60 -1.06 15.62
CA TYR A 4 8.57 -0.54 14.74
C TYR A 4 7.21 -0.82 15.39
N PRO A 5 6.41 0.19 15.75
CA PRO A 5 5.20 -0.01 16.54
C PRO A 5 4.01 -0.48 15.66
N HIS A 6 4.21 -0.57 14.34
CA HIS A 6 3.16 -0.92 13.40
C HIS A 6 3.22 -2.41 13.01
N PRO A 7 2.07 -3.04 12.71
CA PRO A 7 2.02 -4.42 12.23
C PRO A 7 2.72 -4.58 10.88
N LEU A 8 3.14 -5.79 10.53
CA LEU A 8 3.77 -6.10 9.23
C LEU A 8 2.84 -5.92 8.02
N LEU A 9 1.53 -5.91 8.26
CA LEU A 9 0.48 -5.68 7.27
C LEU A 9 -0.35 -4.48 7.69
N ALA A 10 -0.66 -3.61 6.74
CA ALA A 10 -1.61 -2.52 6.93
C ALA A 10 -2.93 -3.08 7.50
N ARG A 11 -3.52 -2.36 8.46
CA ARG A 11 -4.73 -2.82 9.16
C ARG A 11 -5.90 -3.01 8.19
N GLU A 12 -5.95 -2.15 7.18
CA GLU A 12 -6.92 -2.11 6.11
C GLU A 12 -6.77 -3.29 5.15
N GLY A 13 -5.61 -3.96 5.14
CA GLY A 13 -5.33 -5.13 4.30
C GLY A 13 -5.99 -6.42 4.78
N TRP A 14 -6.28 -6.55 6.08
CA TRP A 14 -6.80 -7.78 6.68
C TRP A 14 -8.09 -8.31 6.05
N PRO A 15 -9.12 -7.49 5.77
CA PRO A 15 -10.32 -7.96 5.08
C PRO A 15 -10.03 -8.55 3.69
N PHE A 16 -9.11 -7.95 2.93
CA PHE A 16 -8.74 -8.41 1.60
C PHE A 16 -7.93 -9.70 1.64
N VAL A 17 -6.97 -9.80 2.57
CA VAL A 17 -6.20 -11.02 2.81
C VAL A 17 -7.14 -12.16 3.23
N ALA A 18 -8.08 -11.91 4.15
CA ALA A 18 -9.05 -12.90 4.58
C ALA A 18 -9.97 -13.35 3.44
N ALA A 19 -10.49 -12.43 2.65
CA ALA A 19 -11.35 -12.75 1.50
C ALA A 19 -10.59 -13.58 0.44
N ALA A 20 -9.36 -13.18 0.11
CA ALA A 20 -8.51 -13.91 -0.83
C ALA A 20 -8.14 -15.31 -0.32
N LEU A 21 -7.88 -15.45 0.98
CA LEU A 21 -7.59 -16.74 1.61
C LEU A 21 -8.82 -17.66 1.58
N VAL A 22 -10.00 -17.14 1.93
CA VAL A 22 -11.26 -17.90 1.87
C VAL A 22 -11.53 -18.35 0.44
N ALA A 23 -11.38 -17.47 -0.55
CA ALA A 23 -11.54 -17.83 -1.95
C ALA A 23 -10.55 -18.92 -2.39
N ALA A 24 -9.28 -18.81 -2.01
CA ALA A 24 -8.26 -19.81 -2.33
C ALA A 24 -8.62 -21.19 -1.76
N VAL A 25 -9.02 -21.24 -0.49
CA VAL A 25 -9.43 -22.49 0.18
C VAL A 25 -10.68 -23.08 -0.49
N LEU A 26 -11.70 -22.28 -0.78
CA LEU A 26 -12.92 -22.76 -1.44
C LEU A 26 -12.62 -23.35 -2.82
N VAL A 27 -11.79 -22.69 -3.64
CA VAL A 27 -11.42 -23.22 -4.95
C VAL A 27 -10.59 -24.49 -4.82
N THR A 28 -9.67 -24.57 -3.85
CA THR A 28 -8.92 -25.81 -3.59
C THR A 28 -9.86 -26.98 -3.23
N VAL A 29 -10.89 -26.74 -2.41
CA VAL A 29 -11.83 -27.79 -1.97
C VAL A 29 -12.78 -28.23 -3.08
N PHE A 30 -13.35 -27.30 -3.85
CA PHE A 30 -14.41 -27.62 -4.82
C PHE A 30 -13.93 -27.86 -6.25
N ALA A 31 -12.84 -27.21 -6.67
CA ALA A 31 -12.29 -27.34 -8.03
C ALA A 31 -10.96 -28.11 -8.07
N GLY A 32 -10.36 -28.40 -6.91
CA GLY A 32 -9.10 -29.14 -6.79
C GLY A 32 -7.85 -28.26 -6.83
N ALA A 33 -6.72 -28.84 -6.43
CA ALA A 33 -5.46 -28.12 -6.22
C ALA A 33 -4.96 -27.39 -7.48
N ALA A 34 -5.03 -28.01 -8.65
CA ALA A 34 -4.55 -27.43 -9.91
C ALA A 34 -5.27 -26.12 -10.27
N TRP A 35 -6.59 -26.08 -10.12
CA TRP A 35 -7.41 -24.91 -10.41
C TRP A 35 -7.28 -23.80 -9.37
N SER A 36 -6.79 -24.13 -8.17
CA SER A 36 -6.59 -23.14 -7.11
C SER A 36 -5.29 -22.32 -7.24
N VAL A 37 -4.33 -22.77 -8.06
CA VAL A 37 -3.01 -22.12 -8.21
C VAL A 37 -3.12 -20.62 -8.51
N PRO A 38 -3.94 -20.15 -9.48
CA PRO A 38 -4.05 -18.72 -9.76
C PRO A 38 -4.58 -17.91 -8.58
N VAL A 39 -5.47 -18.49 -7.76
CA VAL A 39 -6.07 -17.83 -6.61
C VAL A 39 -5.06 -17.68 -5.47
N TRP A 40 -4.22 -18.70 -5.26
CA TRP A 40 -3.09 -18.61 -4.33
C TRP A 40 -2.07 -17.56 -4.75
N ILE A 41 -1.79 -17.42 -6.05
CA ILE A 41 -0.94 -16.35 -6.57
C ILE A 41 -1.55 -14.97 -6.24
N VAL A 42 -2.86 -14.80 -6.44
CA VAL A 42 -3.55 -13.56 -6.06
C VAL A 42 -3.41 -13.27 -4.57
N LEU A 43 -3.58 -14.26 -3.69
CA LEU A 43 -3.35 -14.09 -2.24
C LEU A 43 -1.93 -13.57 -1.96
N VAL A 44 -0.91 -14.13 -2.61
CA VAL A 44 0.47 -13.64 -2.48
C VAL A 44 0.59 -12.18 -2.90
N PHE A 45 -0.02 -11.77 -4.02
CA PHE A 45 -0.03 -10.36 -4.45
C PHE A 45 -0.76 -9.44 -3.47
N VAL A 46 -1.89 -9.88 -2.90
CA VAL A 46 -2.63 -9.11 -1.89
C VAL A 46 -1.77 -8.90 -0.65
N VAL A 47 -1.11 -9.95 -0.14
CA VAL A 47 -0.18 -9.83 0.99
C VAL A 47 1.00 -8.91 0.65
N GLN A 48 1.56 -9.03 -0.55
CA GLN A 48 2.67 -8.19 -1.01
C GLN A 48 2.28 -6.72 -1.19
N PHE A 49 1.02 -6.43 -1.52
CA PHE A 49 0.50 -5.07 -1.67
C PHE A 49 0.22 -4.41 -0.32
N PHE A 50 -0.29 -5.16 0.66
CA PHE A 50 -0.64 -4.62 1.98
C PHE A 50 0.49 -4.70 3.02
N ARG A 51 1.69 -5.17 2.65
CA ARG A 51 2.85 -5.18 3.55
C ARG A 51 3.18 -3.74 3.99
N ASP A 52 3.54 -3.56 5.25
CA ASP A 52 3.90 -2.28 5.84
C ASP A 52 5.33 -2.35 6.40
N PRO A 53 6.36 -2.08 5.57
CA PRO A 53 7.75 -2.17 5.99
C PRO A 53 8.14 -0.99 6.90
N PRO A 54 9.04 -1.20 7.88
CA PRO A 54 9.52 -0.14 8.73
C PRO A 54 10.25 0.95 7.94
N ARG A 55 9.86 2.21 8.19
CA ARG A 55 10.46 3.40 7.55
C ARG A 55 11.18 4.28 8.57
N ALA A 56 12.35 4.78 8.20
CA ALA A 56 13.07 5.76 9.01
C ALA A 56 12.44 7.15 8.78
N VAL A 57 11.84 7.72 9.83
CA VAL A 57 11.24 9.05 9.76
C VAL A 57 12.27 10.12 10.15
N PRO A 58 12.55 11.12 9.30
CA PRO A 58 13.40 12.25 9.65
C PRO A 58 12.86 13.02 10.86
N GLN A 59 13.74 13.39 11.80
CA GLN A 59 13.37 14.09 13.06
C GLN A 59 13.43 15.63 12.94
N GLN A 60 13.58 16.17 11.72
CA GLN A 60 13.72 17.60 11.50
C GLN A 60 12.38 18.33 11.72
N ALA A 61 12.38 19.36 12.57
CA ALA A 61 11.21 20.18 12.80
C ALA A 61 10.75 20.88 11.51
N GLY A 62 9.45 20.82 11.23
CA GLY A 62 8.86 21.41 10.02
C GLY A 62 9.14 20.64 8.72
N ALA A 63 9.71 19.43 8.78
CA ALA A 63 9.89 18.59 7.60
C ALA A 63 8.53 18.18 7.00
N VAL A 64 8.39 18.35 5.68
CA VAL A 64 7.29 17.80 4.90
C VAL A 64 7.71 16.44 4.38
N LEU A 65 6.98 15.40 4.75
CA LEU A 65 7.29 14.02 4.38
C LEU A 65 6.47 13.58 3.15
N SER A 66 7.03 12.66 2.37
CA SER A 66 6.27 12.03 1.28
C SER A 66 5.11 11.22 1.87
N PRO A 67 3.89 11.34 1.33
CA PRO A 67 2.75 10.55 1.81
C PRO A 67 2.84 9.08 1.40
N ALA A 68 3.55 8.77 0.32
CA ALA A 68 3.70 7.42 -0.23
C ALA A 68 5.03 7.26 -0.96
N ASP A 69 5.44 6.02 -1.19
CA ASP A 69 6.56 5.71 -2.07
C ASP A 69 6.12 5.75 -3.53
N GLY A 70 6.96 6.31 -4.39
CA GLY A 70 6.62 6.38 -5.80
C GLY A 70 7.52 7.33 -6.55
N ARG A 71 7.08 7.69 -7.75
CA ARG A 71 7.77 8.62 -8.62
C ARG A 71 7.04 9.95 -8.65
N ILE A 72 7.77 11.05 -8.50
CA ILE A 72 7.22 12.37 -8.75
C ILE A 72 6.93 12.49 -10.25
N VAL A 73 5.67 12.73 -10.60
CA VAL A 73 5.20 12.86 -11.99
C VAL A 73 4.80 14.30 -12.34
N LYS A 74 4.57 15.15 -11.33
CA LYS A 74 4.17 16.54 -11.53
C LYS A 74 4.65 17.39 -10.36
N VAL A 75 5.18 18.58 -10.67
CA VAL A 75 5.47 19.64 -9.70
C VAL A 75 5.03 20.96 -10.33
N GLU A 76 4.00 21.59 -9.77
CA GLU A 76 3.45 22.83 -10.33
C GLU A 76 2.85 23.74 -9.25
N LYS A 77 2.72 25.04 -9.56
CA LYS A 77 1.96 25.98 -8.73
C LYS A 77 0.50 25.96 -9.14
N VAL A 78 -0.40 25.76 -8.19
CA VAL A 78 -1.85 25.73 -8.39
C VAL A 78 -2.56 26.55 -7.34
N ARG A 79 -3.82 26.90 -7.60
CA ARG A 79 -4.73 27.36 -6.55
C ARG A 79 -5.30 26.15 -5.82
N ASP A 80 -5.00 26.00 -4.54
CA ASP A 80 -5.52 24.92 -3.70
C ASP A 80 -7.05 25.11 -3.54
N PRO A 81 -7.88 24.12 -3.94
CA PRO A 81 -9.35 24.24 -3.87
C PRO A 81 -9.91 24.11 -2.45
N TYR A 82 -9.12 23.67 -1.47
CA TYR A 82 -9.54 23.53 -0.07
C TYR A 82 -9.02 24.69 0.78
N ALA A 83 -7.76 25.09 0.56
CA ALA A 83 -7.14 26.17 1.32
C ALA A 83 -7.29 27.55 0.67
N GLU A 84 -7.85 27.62 -0.54
CA GLU A 84 -8.09 28.85 -1.31
C GLU A 84 -6.85 29.76 -1.37
N ARG A 85 -5.69 29.17 -1.66
CA ARG A 85 -4.39 29.86 -1.72
C ARG A 85 -3.47 29.25 -2.77
N ASP A 86 -2.46 30.01 -3.18
CA ASP A 86 -1.45 29.49 -4.10
C ASP A 86 -0.57 28.47 -3.36
N ALA A 87 -0.45 27.29 -3.94
CA ALA A 87 0.25 26.15 -3.35
C ALA A 87 1.11 25.42 -4.39
N LEU A 88 2.13 24.70 -3.90
CA LEU A 88 2.94 23.80 -4.71
C LEU A 88 2.29 22.41 -4.68
N LEU A 89 1.78 21.95 -5.83
CA LEU A 89 1.26 20.60 -6.01
C LEU A 89 2.39 19.66 -6.41
N ILE A 90 2.54 18.57 -5.66
CA ILE A 90 3.50 17.50 -5.91
C ILE A 90 2.69 16.21 -6.13
N SER A 91 2.66 15.70 -7.36
CA SER A 91 1.98 14.44 -7.66
C SER A 91 2.96 13.28 -7.59
N VAL A 92 2.63 12.27 -6.79
CA VAL A 92 3.39 11.02 -6.66
C VAL A 92 2.60 9.89 -7.30
N PHE A 93 3.20 9.19 -8.25
CA PHE A 93 2.65 7.97 -8.84
C PHE A 93 3.25 6.74 -8.13
N MET A 94 2.38 5.90 -7.57
CA MET A 94 2.73 4.67 -6.88
C MET A 94 2.38 3.47 -7.78
N ASN A 95 3.36 2.61 -8.07
CA ASN A 95 3.11 1.34 -8.77
C ASN A 95 2.64 0.27 -7.76
N VAL A 96 2.07 -0.83 -8.25
CA VAL A 96 1.69 -2.02 -7.47
C VAL A 96 2.87 -2.64 -6.70
N PHE A 97 4.10 -2.36 -7.13
CA PHE A 97 5.33 -2.79 -6.45
C PHE A 97 5.85 -1.78 -5.41
N ASN A 98 5.29 -0.57 -5.36
CA ASN A 98 5.72 0.47 -4.43
C ASN A 98 4.89 0.39 -3.15
N VAL A 99 5.50 -0.18 -2.12
CA VAL A 99 4.99 -0.18 -0.74
C VAL A 99 6.14 -0.37 0.25
#